data_AF-A0A059BLK7-F1
#
_entry.id   AF-A0A059BLK7-F1
#
_cell.length_a   1.000
_cell.length_b   1.000
_cell.length_c   1.000
_cell.angle_alpha   90.00
_cell.angle_beta   90.00
_cell.angle_gamma   90.00
#
_symmetry.space_group_name_H-M   'P 1'
#
loop_
_entity.id
_entity.type
_entity.pdbx_description
1 polymer ?
#
loop_
_entity_poly.entity_id
_entity_poly.type
_entity_poly.pdbx_seq_one_letter_code
_entity_poly.pdbx_strand_id
1 'polypeptide(L)'
;MVIQPPAKPPRIINFLKTYVLKVHFTNKFVSAQVIHSPTATVASSASSQEKALRPSMDSTRDVAAAVKVRKIPAERLLLKGIPAVEVHLKRE
;
A
#
# COMPACT_ATOMS: atom_id res chain seq x y z
N MET A 1 8.47 -41.40 -22.03
CA MET A 1 8.29 -40.82 -20.68
C MET A 1 8.35 -39.30 -20.82
N VAL A 2 7.27 -38.58 -20.50
CA VAL A 2 7.25 -37.10 -20.57
C VAL A 2 7.89 -36.57 -19.29
N ILE A 3 9.07 -35.97 -19.39
CA ILE A 3 9.74 -35.35 -18.26
C ILE A 3 9.01 -34.03 -17.99
N GLN A 4 8.31 -33.95 -16.87
CA GLN A 4 7.67 -32.71 -16.46
C GLN A 4 8.75 -31.66 -16.14
N PRO A 5 8.57 -30.39 -16.54
CA PRO A 5 9.50 -29.33 -16.20
C PRO A 5 9.67 -29.26 -14.68
N PRO A 6 10.90 -29.03 -14.18
CA PRO A 6 11.14 -28.89 -12.75
C PRO A 6 10.24 -27.79 -12.18
N ALA A 7 9.63 -28.08 -11.03
CA ALA A 7 8.76 -27.14 -10.34
C ALA A 7 9.51 -25.83 -10.11
N LYS A 8 8.93 -24.70 -10.54
CA LYS A 8 9.56 -23.39 -10.37
C LYS A 8 9.76 -23.12 -8.87
N PRO A 9 10.96 -22.71 -8.44
CA PRO A 9 11.18 -22.36 -7.05
C PRO A 9 10.21 -21.23 -6.64
N PRO A 10 9.71 -21.25 -5.40
CA PRO A 10 8.87 -20.17 -4.89
C PRO A 10 9.63 -18.86 -4.99
N ARG A 11 8.95 -17.79 -5.43
CA ARG A 11 9.61 -16.50 -5.60
C ARG A 11 10.13 -16.00 -4.24
N ILE A 12 11.36 -15.50 -4.19
CA ILE A 12 11.99 -14.95 -2.97
C ILE A 12 11.13 -13.86 -2.29
N ILE A 13 10.32 -13.14 -3.08
CA ILE A 13 9.33 -12.15 -2.59
C ILE A 13 8.27 -12.74 -1.65
N ASN A 14 8.10 -14.06 -1.59
CA ASN A 14 7.19 -14.71 -0.66
C ASN A 14 7.73 -14.72 0.78
N PHE A 15 9.05 -14.55 0.95
CA PHE A 15 9.72 -14.57 2.25
C PHE A 15 10.15 -13.18 2.73
N LEU A 16 10.43 -12.25 1.81
CA LEU A 16 10.71 -10.86 2.16
C LEU A 16 9.43 -10.00 2.11
N LYS A 17 9.16 -9.26 3.20
CA LYS A 17 8.21 -8.14 3.19
C LYS A 17 8.80 -6.97 2.40
N THR A 18 8.84 -7.08 1.07
CA THR A 18 9.46 -6.06 0.20
C THR A 18 8.64 -4.79 0.04
N TYR A 19 7.35 -4.84 0.39
CA TYR A 19 6.44 -3.71 0.29
C TYR A 19 6.27 -3.02 1.64
N VAL A 20 6.58 -1.72 1.67
CA VAL A 20 6.51 -0.89 2.88
C VAL A 20 5.37 0.11 2.73
N LEU A 21 4.40 0.05 3.64
CA LEU A 21 3.36 1.05 3.82
C LEU A 21 3.92 2.21 4.65
N LYS A 22 4.06 3.38 4.02
CA LYS A 22 4.36 4.65 4.68
C LYS A 22 3.11 5.50 4.78
N VAL A 23 2.80 5.97 5.98
CA VAL A 23 1.68 6.89 6.23
C VAL A 23 2.25 8.23 6.67
N HIS A 24 1.75 9.30 6.06
CA HIS A 24 2.17 10.67 6.38
C HIS A 24 0.95 11.50 6.78
N PHE A 25 0.98 11.99 8.01
CA PHE A 25 -0.01 12.91 8.55
C PHE A 25 0.51 14.33 8.47
N THR A 26 -0.31 15.24 7.98
CA THR A 26 -0.07 16.68 8.04
C THR A 26 -1.30 17.34 8.64
N ASN A 27 -1.18 18.59 9.11
CA ASN A 27 -2.32 19.31 9.67
C ASN A 27 -3.50 19.49 8.69
N LYS A 28 -3.27 19.29 7.38
CA LYS A 28 -4.28 19.48 6.33
C LYS A 28 -4.76 18.17 5.72
N PHE A 29 -3.86 17.20 5.54
CA PHE A 29 -4.12 15.99 4.76
C PHE A 29 -3.47 14.76 5.38
N VAL A 30 -4.06 13.62 5.06
CA VAL A 30 -3.54 12.29 5.36
C VAL A 30 -3.19 11.60 4.04
N SER A 31 -1.99 11.04 3.96
CA SER A 31 -1.54 10.27 2.80
C SER A 31 -0.98 8.92 3.22
N ALA A 32 -1.20 7.92 2.36
CA ALA A 32 -0.71 6.57 2.53
C ALA A 32 -0.12 6.08 1.21
N GLN A 33 1.08 5.52 1.27
CA GLN A 33 1.79 5.01 0.11
C GLN A 33 2.40 3.65 0.42
N VAL A 34 2.30 2.73 -0.53
CA VAL A 34 2.92 1.42 -0.47
C VAL A 34 4.04 1.41 -1.49
N ILE A 35 5.26 1.26 -1.02
CA ILE A 35 6.48 1.36 -1.83
C ILE A 35 7.17 0.01 -1.85
N HIS A 36 7.58 -0.44 -3.02
CA HIS A 36 8.45 -1.59 -3.17
C HIS A 36 9.88 -1.17 -2.85
N SER A 37 10.43 -1.66 -1.75
CA SER A 37 11.75 -1.27 -1.23
C SER A 37 12.89 -1.41 -2.23
N PRO A 38 13.06 -2.53 -2.97
CA PRO A 38 14.24 -2.71 -3.81
C PRO A 38 14.20 -1.93 -5.13
N THR A 39 13.01 -1.60 -5.65
CA THR A 39 12.88 -0.85 -6.91
C THR A 39 12.44 0.61 -6.70
N ALA A 40 12.22 1.03 -5.44
CA ALA A 40 11.67 2.33 -5.07
C ALA A 40 10.36 2.70 -5.82
N THR A 41 9.62 1.70 -6.34
CA THR A 41 8.40 1.93 -7.11
C THR A 41 7.19 1.99 -6.19
N VAL A 42 6.25 2.90 -6.46
CA VAL A 42 5.01 3.01 -5.70
C VAL A 42 4.02 1.96 -6.23
N ALA A 43 3.70 0.97 -5.40
CA ALA A 43 2.74 -0.07 -5.72
C ALA A 43 1.31 0.46 -5.65
N SER A 44 1.01 1.32 -4.67
CA SER A 44 -0.30 1.93 -4.49
C SER A 44 -0.17 3.17 -3.63
N SER A 45 -0.94 4.21 -3.94
CA SER A 45 -1.01 5.44 -3.15
C SER A 45 -2.46 5.88 -2.99
N ALA A 46 -2.72 6.57 -1.90
CA ALA A 46 -3.97 7.29 -1.67
C ALA A 46 -3.70 8.51 -0.79
N SER A 47 -4.40 9.61 -1.07
CA SER A 47 -4.32 10.83 -0.26
C SER A 47 -5.67 11.51 -0.14
N SER A 48 -5.98 12.08 1.02
CA SER A 48 -7.17 12.92 1.19
C SER A 48 -7.11 14.22 0.37
N GLN A 49 -5.96 14.55 -0.21
CA GLN A 49 -5.82 15.66 -1.16
C GLN A 49 -6.36 15.32 -2.56
N GLU A 50 -6.54 14.03 -2.91
CA GLU A 50 -6.96 13.60 -4.25
C GLU A 50 -8.36 14.13 -4.61
N LYS A 51 -8.48 14.74 -5.80
CA LYS A 51 -9.74 15.31 -6.28
C LYS A 51 -10.88 14.27 -6.35
N ALA A 52 -10.55 13.03 -6.66
CA ALA A 52 -11.52 11.94 -6.70
C ALA A 52 -12.06 11.54 -5.32
N LEU A 53 -11.29 11.76 -4.25
CA LEU A 53 -11.64 11.34 -2.89
C LEU A 53 -12.27 12.44 -2.05
N ARG A 54 -11.95 13.72 -2.34
CA ARG A 54 -12.50 14.89 -1.64
C ARG A 54 -14.03 14.90 -1.52
N PRO A 55 -14.84 14.59 -2.56
CA PRO A 55 -16.29 14.63 -2.44
C PRO A 55 -16.85 13.56 -1.49
N SER A 56 -16.07 12.49 -1.25
CA SER A 56 -16.47 11.38 -0.39
C SER A 56 -16.06 11.57 1.07
N MET A 57 -15.39 12.67 1.42
CA MET A 57 -14.83 12.93 2.74
C MET A 57 -15.32 14.27 3.28
N ASP A 58 -15.98 14.25 4.43
CA ASP A 58 -16.44 15.47 5.10
C ASP A 58 -15.29 16.30 5.67
N SER A 59 -14.19 15.63 6.03
CA SER A 59 -12.97 16.24 6.55
C SER A 59 -11.74 15.51 6.01
N THR A 60 -10.65 16.25 5.79
CA THR A 60 -9.42 15.74 5.18
C THR A 60 -8.34 15.32 6.18
N ARG A 61 -8.54 15.63 7.47
CA ARG A 61 -7.53 15.45 8.54
C ARG A 61 -7.96 14.51 9.68
N ASP A 62 -9.24 14.16 9.74
CA ASP A 62 -9.78 13.42 10.88
C ASP A 62 -9.51 11.91 10.79
N VAL A 63 -9.77 11.19 11.89
CA VAL A 63 -9.64 9.72 11.95
C VAL A 63 -10.48 9.04 10.86
N ALA A 64 -11.67 9.58 10.55
CA ALA A 64 -12.51 9.08 9.45
C ALA A 64 -11.82 9.20 8.08
N ALA A 65 -11.09 10.30 7.84
CA ALA A 65 -10.30 10.49 6.62
C ALA A 65 -9.18 9.45 6.53
N ALA A 66 -8.46 9.22 7.64
CA ALA A 66 -7.40 8.21 7.71
C ALA A 66 -7.93 6.79 7.43
N VAL A 67 -9.12 6.45 7.95
CA VAL A 67 -9.77 5.15 7.69
C VAL A 67 -10.12 4.99 6.20
N LYS A 68 -10.63 6.03 5.56
CA LYS A 68 -10.94 6.00 4.12
C LYS A 68 -9.66 5.92 3.27
N VAL A 69 -8.65 6.73 3.59
CA VAL A 69 -7.36 6.77 2.88
C VAL A 69 -6.60 5.46 3.00
N ARG A 70 -6.62 4.77 4.16
CA ARG A 70 -5.92 3.47 4.31
C ARG A 70 -6.62 2.31 3.59
N LYS A 71 -7.94 2.39 3.41
CA LYS A 71 -8.74 1.31 2.80
C LYS A 71 -8.44 1.14 1.31
N ILE A 72 -8.36 2.26 0.59
CA ILE A 72 -8.12 2.29 -0.86
C ILE A 72 -6.83 1.56 -1.29
N PRO A 73 -5.65 1.85 -0.72
CA PRO A 73 -4.43 1.16 -1.11
C PRO A 73 -4.46 -0.31 -0.69
N ALA A 74 -5.12 -0.66 0.42
CA ALA A 74 -5.27 -2.05 0.84
C ALA A 74 -6.08 -2.88 -0.19
N GLU A 75 -7.21 -2.35 -0.66
CA GLU A 75 -8.02 -3.01 -1.71
C GLU A 75 -7.23 -3.15 -3.02
N ARG A 76 -6.50 -2.10 -3.42
CA ARG A 76 -5.64 -2.13 -4.61
C ARG A 76 -4.51 -3.15 -4.50
N LEU A 77 -3.96 -3.39 -3.30
CA LEU A 77 -2.93 -4.40 -3.06
C LEU A 77 -3.49 -5.82 -3.16
N LEU A 78 -4.69 -6.06 -2.63
CA LEU A 78 -5.38 -7.35 -2.74
C LEU A 78 -5.61 -7.70 -4.22
N LEU A 79 -6.05 -6.74 -5.04
CA LEU A 79 -6.20 -6.92 -6.49
C LEU A 79 -4.88 -7.22 -7.21
N LYS A 80 -3.75 -6.69 -6.71
CA LYS A 80 -2.41 -6.95 -7.24
C LYS A 80 -1.79 -8.26 -6.72
N GLY A 81 -2.49 -8.99 -5.85
CA GLY A 81 -2.00 -10.24 -5.26
C GLY A 81 -0.80 -10.04 -4.33
N ILE A 82 -0.68 -8.87 -3.68
CA ILE A 82 0.38 -8.59 -2.70
C ILE A 82 -0.19 -8.85 -1.30
N PRO A 83 0.18 -9.96 -0.64
CA PRO A 83 -0.50 -10.41 0.59
C PRO A 83 0.04 -9.74 1.86
N ALA A 84 1.28 -9.23 1.84
CA ALA A 84 1.96 -8.76 3.03
C ALA A 84 2.68 -7.43 2.78
N VAL A 85 2.46 -6.48 3.69
CA VAL A 85 3.16 -5.21 3.76
C VAL A 85 3.78 -5.01 5.13
N GLU A 86 4.95 -4.38 5.17
CA GLU A 86 5.55 -3.85 6.40
C GLU A 86 4.99 -2.45 6.67
N VAL A 87 4.66 -2.15 7.92
CA VAL A 87 4.13 -0.84 8.29
C VAL A 87 5.28 0.01 8.82
N HIS A 88 5.61 1.07 8.10
CA HIS A 88 6.59 2.05 8.53
C HIS A 88 5.87 3.33 8.96
N LEU A 89 5.71 3.48 10.28
CA LEU A 89 5.16 4.68 10.90
C LEU A 89 6.33 5.56 11.32
N LYS A 90 6.45 6.74 10.71
CA LYS A 90 7.38 7.76 11.20
C LYS A 90 6.84 8.25 12.55
N ARG A 91 7.49 7.86 13.65
CA ARG A 91 7.28 8.45 14.97
C ARG A 91 8.17 9.68 15.04
N GLU A 92 7.58 10.85 14.82
CA GLU A 92 8.17 12.16 15.12
C GLU A 92 7.35 12.78 16.25
#